data_AF-A0AAW8NFV9-F1
#
_entry.id   AF-A0AAW8NFV9-F1
#
_cell.length_a   1.000
_cell.length_b   1.000
_cell.length_c   1.000
_cell.angle_alpha   90.00
_cell.angle_beta   90.00
_cell.angle_gamma   90.00
#
_symmetry.space_group_name_H-M   'P 1'
#
loop_
_entity.id
_entity.type
_entity.pdbx_description
1 polymer ?
#
loop_
_entity_poly.entity_id
_entity_poly.type
_entity_poly.pdbx_seq_one_letter_code
_entity_poly.pdbx_strand_id
1 'polypeptide(L)'
;MSDEFELHPVKFSRVSRRGMLLGLTGPQLVTASIAVTILVSALYFGGGEAVTWTSPAWASVVALTWVPVAGRPAIEWLPVTGHWAARVAAKQTVYRKRVTKPRPAGTLALPGDAASLRMHLDPDSGAVMVHDPHRATLTAVLEVSHPAFVLLDPGEQERRVHAWGRVLATACRSNHVARLQVLERTLPDSGTGLAQWWSSHGHNDGSWVAGVYQDLIDRAGPAGERHVTTISLALDMKTAARAIRSAGRGMKGAAAVLRQEMTTLTSALRTADLRPSPWYGPGQLAVMLRTAYDPQVAAALDRSGDLGQDLATAGPVAVDERWSRLRTDSAFHAVLWVSDWPRSQVYPGFLAPLMLSSGIRRSFSMICDPIRSDQAARSIRKLRTEYVSDAAQRAKVGQIEDAQQTAEYQDVLRQESDLIAGHGVLRYTGLITVSADSEAELERATAAIQQAAIQASLETRLLVGQQAGAFTASALPLCRGI
;
A
#
# COMPACT_ATOMS: atom_id res chain seq x y z
N MET A 1 23.76 -29.54 15.56
CA MET A 1 23.75 -28.06 15.69
C MET A 1 22.64 -27.55 14.77
N SER A 2 21.44 -28.08 14.99
CA SER A 2 20.36 -28.12 14.00
C SER A 2 19.08 -27.90 14.80
N ASP A 3 18.46 -26.73 14.64
CA ASP A 3 17.12 -26.29 15.12
C ASP A 3 17.06 -24.79 15.51
N GLU A 4 17.96 -23.93 15.02
CA GLU A 4 17.86 -22.50 15.34
C GLU A 4 16.80 -21.76 14.49
N PHE A 5 16.28 -22.38 13.42
CA PHE A 5 15.29 -21.78 12.52
C PHE A 5 14.29 -22.83 12.00
N GLU A 6 13.41 -23.32 12.87
CA GLU A 6 12.24 -24.11 12.45
C GLU A 6 11.18 -23.16 11.86
N LEU A 7 10.46 -23.60 10.83
CA LEU A 7 9.39 -22.81 10.22
C LEU A 7 8.29 -22.53 11.25
N HIS A 8 8.13 -21.25 11.63
CA HIS A 8 7.13 -20.87 12.60
C HIS A 8 5.90 -20.25 11.91
N PRO A 9 4.70 -20.80 12.13
CA PRO A 9 3.53 -20.19 11.57
C PRO A 9 3.18 -18.89 12.32
N VAL A 10 2.92 -17.83 11.56
CA VAL A 10 2.52 -16.53 12.11
C VAL A 10 1.02 -16.35 11.96
N LYS A 11 0.40 -15.67 12.93
CA LYS A 11 -1.01 -15.24 12.89
C LYS A 11 -1.07 -13.72 12.93
N PHE A 12 -1.78 -13.12 11.98
CA PHE A 12 -1.95 -11.67 11.94
C PHE A 12 -3.07 -11.21 12.89
N SER A 13 -2.86 -10.07 13.53
CA SER A 13 -3.85 -9.45 14.40
C SER A 13 -5.07 -9.00 13.61
N ARG A 14 -6.26 -9.14 14.20
CA ARG A 14 -7.53 -8.77 13.55
C ARG A 14 -7.66 -7.25 13.39
N VAL A 15 -8.26 -6.80 12.29
CA VAL A 15 -8.79 -5.44 12.20
C VAL A 15 -9.95 -5.34 13.18
N SER A 16 -9.84 -4.48 14.20
CA SER A 16 -10.89 -4.32 15.20
C SER A 16 -12.12 -3.67 14.57
N ARG A 17 -13.17 -4.46 14.32
CA ARG A 17 -14.49 -3.98 13.86
C ARG A 17 -15.40 -3.70 15.06
N ARG A 18 -14.88 -2.97 16.05
CA ARG A 18 -15.59 -2.74 17.31
C ARG A 18 -16.72 -1.75 17.08
N GLY A 19 -17.97 -2.21 17.20
CA GLY A 19 -19.14 -1.33 17.28
C GLY A 19 -19.10 -0.51 18.57
N MET A 20 -19.60 0.72 18.53
CA MET A 20 -19.54 1.63 19.68
C MET A 20 -20.52 1.21 20.79
N LEU A 21 -21.74 0.80 20.42
CA LEU A 21 -22.79 0.32 21.33
C LEU A 21 -23.56 -0.82 20.63
N LEU A 22 -23.82 -1.93 21.34
CA LEU A 22 -24.57 -3.10 20.84
C LEU A 22 -24.04 -3.71 19.52
N GLY A 23 -22.77 -3.50 19.18
CA GLY A 23 -22.18 -3.97 17.92
C GLY A 23 -22.47 -3.08 16.70
N LEU A 24 -23.18 -1.96 16.87
CA LEU A 24 -23.45 -0.99 15.79
C LEU A 24 -22.28 -0.03 15.59
N THR A 25 -22.00 0.31 14.34
CA THR A 25 -21.03 1.36 14.00
C THR A 25 -21.59 2.74 14.32
N GLY A 26 -20.73 3.75 14.50
CA GLY A 26 -21.17 5.13 14.80
C GLY A 26 -22.25 5.65 13.84
N PRO A 27 -22.10 5.50 12.51
CA PRO A 27 -23.14 5.87 11.54
C PRO A 27 -24.45 5.08 11.70
N GLN A 28 -24.38 3.79 12.03
CA GLN A 28 -25.56 2.97 12.30
C GLN A 28 -26.31 3.41 13.56
N LEU A 29 -25.60 3.84 14.61
CA LEU A 29 -26.23 4.37 15.82
C LEU A 29 -26.99 5.66 15.53
N VAL A 30 -26.38 6.57 14.76
CA VAL A 30 -27.02 7.84 14.38
C VAL A 30 -28.28 7.57 13.56
N THR A 31 -28.21 6.68 12.57
CA THR A 31 -29.36 6.34 11.72
C THR A 31 -30.45 5.58 12.48
N ALA A 32 -30.10 4.62 13.33
CA ALA A 32 -31.06 3.96 14.21
C ALA A 32 -31.76 4.97 15.15
N SER A 33 -31.01 5.93 15.69
CA SER A 33 -31.56 6.98 16.55
C SER A 33 -32.54 7.87 15.79
N ILE A 34 -32.20 8.27 14.55
CA ILE A 34 -33.11 9.03 13.68
C ILE A 34 -34.39 8.24 13.39
N ALA A 35 -34.30 6.95 13.07
CA ALA A 35 -35.47 6.11 12.84
C ALA A 35 -36.39 6.05 14.07
N VAL A 36 -35.81 5.87 15.26
CA VAL A 36 -36.55 5.87 16.52
C VAL A 36 -37.17 7.24 16.78
N THR A 37 -36.46 8.35 16.55
CA THR A 37 -37.01 9.69 16.72
C THR A 37 -38.20 9.92 15.78
N ILE A 38 -38.10 9.57 14.50
CA ILE A 38 -39.21 9.69 13.54
C ILE A 38 -40.42 8.89 14.01
N LEU A 39 -40.21 7.63 14.44
CA LEU A 39 -41.28 6.75 14.90
C LEU A 39 -41.96 7.27 16.18
N VAL A 40 -41.17 7.70 17.17
CA VAL A 40 -41.68 8.22 18.45
C VAL A 40 -42.40 9.54 18.24
N SER A 41 -41.88 10.45 17.41
CA SER A 41 -42.56 11.70 17.07
C SER A 41 -43.88 11.45 16.34
N ALA A 42 -43.92 10.51 15.39
CA ALA A 42 -45.16 10.13 14.71
C ALA A 42 -46.21 9.60 15.71
N LEU A 43 -45.79 8.72 16.62
CA LEU A 43 -46.66 8.15 17.65
C LEU A 43 -47.18 9.24 18.63
N TYR A 44 -46.31 10.17 19.03
CA TYR A 44 -46.64 11.22 20.00
C TYR A 44 -47.58 12.29 19.44
N PHE A 45 -47.34 12.75 18.20
CA PHE A 45 -48.09 13.87 17.62
C PHE A 45 -49.33 13.46 16.82
N GLY A 46 -49.40 12.22 16.31
CA GLY A 46 -50.49 11.79 15.43
C GLY A 46 -50.99 10.36 15.64
N GLY A 47 -50.58 9.69 16.72
CA GLY A 47 -51.06 8.36 17.08
C GLY A 47 -50.70 7.28 16.05
N GLY A 48 -51.50 6.21 16.00
CA GLY A 48 -51.24 5.05 15.14
C GLY A 48 -51.31 5.35 13.63
N GLU A 49 -52.20 6.24 13.21
CA GLU A 49 -52.35 6.62 11.80
C GLU A 49 -51.10 7.35 11.28
N ALA A 50 -50.52 8.26 12.07
CA ALA A 50 -49.29 8.94 11.68
C ALA A 50 -48.10 7.98 11.56
N VAL A 51 -48.05 6.89 12.33
CA VAL A 51 -47.02 5.84 12.18
C VAL A 51 -47.14 5.12 10.84
N THR A 52 -48.37 4.86 10.37
CA THR A 52 -48.58 4.24 9.05
C THR A 52 -48.19 5.18 7.92
N TRP A 53 -48.52 6.47 8.02
CA TRP A 53 -48.18 7.44 6.99
C TRP A 53 -46.67 7.75 6.93
N THR A 54 -46.00 7.80 8.10
CA THR A 54 -44.54 7.97 8.19
C THR A 54 -43.76 6.68 7.95
N SER A 55 -44.44 5.55 7.71
CA SER A 55 -43.80 4.25 7.49
C SER A 55 -42.74 4.21 6.40
N PRO A 56 -42.90 4.88 5.24
CA PRO A 56 -41.83 4.91 4.24
C PRO A 56 -40.56 5.62 4.74
N ALA A 57 -40.71 6.65 5.59
CA ALA A 57 -39.59 7.43 6.10
C ALA A 57 -38.81 6.65 7.16
N TRP A 58 -39.45 6.10 8.19
CA TRP A 58 -38.70 5.33 9.20
C TRP A 58 -38.24 3.98 8.65
N ALA A 59 -39.03 3.31 7.79
CA ALA A 59 -38.62 2.03 7.20
C ALA A 59 -37.41 2.18 6.26
N SER A 60 -37.29 3.29 5.52
CA SER A 60 -36.11 3.53 4.68
C SER A 60 -34.84 3.78 5.51
N VAL A 61 -34.95 4.50 6.64
CA VAL A 61 -33.81 4.71 7.57
C VAL A 61 -33.43 3.39 8.26
N VAL A 62 -34.40 2.57 8.65
CA VAL A 62 -34.17 1.21 9.15
C VAL A 62 -33.44 0.39 8.08
N ALA A 63 -33.94 0.35 6.85
CA ALA A 63 -33.30 -0.37 5.76
C ALA A 63 -31.85 0.11 5.53
N LEU A 64 -31.59 1.42 5.56
CA LEU A 64 -30.23 1.97 5.43
C LEU A 64 -29.28 1.51 6.55
N THR A 65 -29.80 1.27 7.75
CA THR A 65 -29.04 0.83 8.92
C THR A 65 -28.65 -0.64 8.83
N TRP A 66 -29.57 -1.51 8.41
CA TRP A 66 -29.42 -2.97 8.52
C TRP A 66 -29.22 -3.71 7.19
N VAL A 67 -29.55 -3.13 6.04
CA VAL A 67 -29.35 -3.78 4.74
C VAL A 67 -27.89 -3.62 4.30
N PRO A 68 -27.12 -4.71 4.16
CA PRO A 68 -25.77 -4.63 3.66
C PRO A 68 -25.77 -4.51 2.13
N VAL A 69 -24.98 -3.57 1.61
CA VAL A 69 -24.65 -3.44 0.19
C VAL A 69 -23.16 -3.76 0.04
N ALA A 70 -22.84 -4.81 -0.72
CA ALA A 70 -21.46 -5.29 -0.93
C ALA A 70 -20.68 -5.52 0.38
N GLY A 71 -21.35 -6.08 1.39
CA GLY A 71 -20.72 -6.45 2.68
C GLY A 71 -20.49 -5.29 3.66
N ARG A 72 -21.05 -4.10 3.39
CA ARG A 72 -21.09 -2.96 4.33
C ARG A 72 -22.53 -2.44 4.47
N PRO A 73 -22.97 -2.00 5.66
CA PRO A 73 -24.26 -1.33 5.81
C PRO A 73 -24.43 -0.19 4.82
N ALA A 74 -25.61 -0.03 4.22
CA ALA A 74 -25.86 0.99 3.20
C ALA A 74 -25.49 2.42 3.68
N ILE A 75 -25.67 2.73 4.97
CA ILE A 75 -25.28 4.02 5.53
C ILE A 75 -23.77 4.30 5.48
N GLU A 76 -22.92 3.27 5.55
CA GLU A 76 -21.47 3.44 5.49
C GLU A 76 -20.98 3.83 4.09
N TRP A 77 -21.83 3.67 3.07
CA TRP A 77 -21.56 4.14 1.72
C TRP A 77 -21.73 5.64 1.58
N LEU A 78 -22.55 6.29 2.41
CA LEU A 78 -22.88 7.71 2.31
C LEU A 78 -21.65 8.64 2.27
N PRO A 79 -20.62 8.50 3.14
CA PRO A 79 -19.42 9.33 3.02
C PRO A 79 -18.64 9.06 1.73
N VAL A 80 -18.60 7.81 1.26
CA VAL A 80 -17.87 7.43 0.03
C VAL A 80 -18.59 7.97 -1.21
N THR A 81 -19.90 7.73 -1.34
CA THR A 81 -20.72 8.20 -2.46
C THR A 81 -20.88 9.71 -2.44
N GLY A 82 -21.06 10.32 -1.26
CA GLY A 82 -21.17 11.77 -1.10
C GLY A 82 -19.87 12.48 -1.47
N HIS A 83 -18.72 11.99 -0.98
CA HIS A 83 -17.42 12.53 -1.36
C HIS A 83 -17.15 12.37 -2.86
N TRP A 84 -17.47 11.21 -3.42
CA TRP A 84 -17.37 10.98 -4.87
C TRP A 84 -18.25 11.92 -5.67
N ALA A 85 -19.53 12.08 -5.30
CA ALA A 85 -20.45 12.98 -5.98
C ALA A 85 -19.94 14.43 -5.93
N ALA A 86 -19.41 14.87 -4.78
CA ALA A 86 -18.78 16.18 -4.64
C ALA A 86 -17.55 16.33 -5.55
N ARG A 87 -16.70 15.31 -5.64
CA ARG A 87 -15.52 15.29 -6.54
C ARG A 87 -15.92 15.33 -8.01
N VAL A 88 -16.95 14.58 -8.40
CA VAL A 88 -17.49 14.58 -9.78
C VAL A 88 -18.05 15.96 -10.12
N ALA A 89 -18.86 16.55 -9.23
CA ALA A 89 -19.39 17.90 -9.41
C ALA A 89 -18.27 18.95 -9.52
N ALA A 90 -17.21 18.80 -8.72
CA ALA A 90 -16.02 19.65 -8.77
C ALA A 90 -15.06 19.33 -9.93
N LYS A 91 -15.38 18.36 -10.81
CA LYS A 91 -14.53 17.88 -11.91
C LYS A 91 -13.13 17.42 -11.47
N GLN A 92 -13.01 16.93 -10.23
CA GLN A 92 -11.77 16.41 -9.63
C GLN A 92 -11.49 14.94 -9.98
N THR A 93 -12.28 14.34 -10.88
CA THR A 93 -12.11 12.97 -11.38
C THR A 93 -11.41 12.93 -12.74
N VAL A 94 -11.20 14.08 -13.37
CA VAL A 94 -10.60 14.21 -14.70
C VAL A 94 -9.36 15.09 -14.61
N TYR A 95 -8.23 14.58 -15.07
CA TYR A 95 -6.99 15.32 -15.22
C TYR A 95 -6.56 15.35 -16.68
N ARG A 96 -6.14 16.54 -17.14
CA ARG A 96 -5.53 16.74 -18.46
C ARG A 96 -4.29 17.59 -18.30
N LYS A 97 -3.18 17.12 -18.87
CA LYS A 97 -1.90 17.84 -18.88
C LYS A 97 -2.07 19.13 -19.69
N ARG A 98 -1.71 20.26 -19.06
CA ARG A 98 -1.71 21.57 -19.71
C ARG A 98 -0.39 21.75 -20.46
N VAL A 99 -0.38 21.47 -21.76
CA VAL A 99 0.85 21.45 -22.58
C VAL A 99 1.48 22.84 -22.72
N THR A 100 0.66 23.89 -22.83
CA THR A 100 1.14 25.26 -23.10
C THR A 100 1.41 26.09 -21.84
N LYS A 101 1.02 25.61 -20.66
CA LYS A 101 1.21 26.35 -19.40
C LYS A 101 2.51 25.92 -18.73
N PRO A 102 3.49 26.83 -18.53
CA PRO A 102 4.72 26.48 -17.85
C PRO A 102 4.43 26.03 -16.40
N ARG A 103 5.15 25.02 -15.94
CA ARG A 103 5.10 24.55 -14.54
C ARG A 103 6.29 25.11 -13.77
N PRO A 104 6.15 25.36 -12.46
CA PRO A 104 7.29 25.69 -11.62
C PRO A 104 8.33 24.57 -11.69
N ALA A 105 9.59 24.96 -11.92
CA ALA A 105 10.71 24.03 -11.99
C ALA A 105 10.79 23.19 -10.72
N GLY A 106 11.09 21.90 -10.89
CA GLY A 106 11.20 20.95 -9.78
C GLY A 106 9.88 20.46 -9.20
N THR A 107 8.72 20.71 -9.82
CA THR A 107 7.47 20.01 -9.45
C THR A 107 7.35 18.69 -10.20
N LEU A 108 6.82 17.65 -9.53
CA LEU A 108 6.49 16.40 -10.19
C LEU A 108 5.24 16.63 -11.05
N ALA A 109 5.24 16.14 -12.29
CA ALA A 109 4.17 16.40 -13.24
C ALA A 109 2.86 15.62 -12.97
N LEU A 110 2.61 15.24 -11.72
CA LEU A 110 1.56 14.33 -11.29
C LEU A 110 0.18 15.00 -11.19
N PRO A 111 -0.91 14.21 -11.26
CA PRO A 111 -2.28 14.69 -11.11
C PRO A 111 -2.65 14.92 -9.64
N GLY A 112 -3.76 15.63 -9.42
CA GLY A 112 -4.41 15.74 -8.11
C GLY A 112 -3.54 16.36 -7.02
N ASP A 113 -3.59 15.77 -5.84
CA ASP A 113 -2.83 16.20 -4.66
C ASP A 113 -1.33 15.88 -4.74
N ALA A 114 -0.92 14.99 -5.65
CA ALA A 114 0.48 14.76 -5.97
C ALA A 114 1.10 15.87 -6.84
N ALA A 115 0.29 16.79 -7.38
CA ALA A 115 0.78 17.89 -8.21
C ALA A 115 1.67 18.89 -7.46
N SER A 116 1.56 18.96 -6.12
CA SER A 116 2.35 19.84 -5.26
C SER A 116 3.71 19.25 -4.88
N LEU A 117 3.97 17.98 -5.23
CA LEU A 117 5.22 17.31 -4.88
C LEU A 117 6.38 17.97 -5.61
N ARG A 118 7.49 18.14 -4.89
CA ARG A 118 8.69 18.81 -5.39
C ARG A 118 9.88 17.88 -5.34
N MET A 119 10.65 17.80 -6.42
CA MET A 119 11.94 17.13 -6.41
C MET A 119 12.99 18.02 -5.76
N HIS A 120 13.88 17.37 -5.02
CA HIS A 120 15.11 17.94 -4.49
C HIS A 120 16.23 16.96 -4.81
N LEU A 121 17.17 17.36 -5.67
CA LEU A 121 18.37 16.57 -5.92
C LEU A 121 19.38 16.88 -4.81
N ASP A 122 19.72 15.87 -4.02
CA ASP A 122 20.75 16.00 -2.99
C ASP A 122 22.14 15.90 -3.63
N PRO A 123 22.97 16.95 -3.57
CA PRO A 123 24.27 16.96 -4.23
C PRO A 123 25.27 15.97 -3.59
N ASP A 124 25.10 15.65 -2.31
CA ASP A 124 26.03 14.79 -1.57
C ASP A 124 25.81 13.31 -1.89
N SER A 125 24.55 12.86 -2.00
CA SER A 125 24.22 11.46 -2.31
C SER A 125 23.91 11.19 -3.78
N GLY A 126 23.61 12.23 -4.58
CA GLY A 126 23.11 12.09 -5.95
C GLY A 126 21.65 11.58 -6.03
N ALA A 127 21.01 11.35 -4.88
CA ALA A 127 19.64 10.85 -4.81
C ALA A 127 18.62 11.96 -5.09
N VAL A 128 17.52 11.61 -5.77
CA VAL A 128 16.34 12.47 -5.83
C VAL A 128 15.45 12.22 -4.63
N MET A 129 15.12 13.30 -3.92
CA MET A 129 14.23 13.31 -2.77
C MET A 129 12.93 14.03 -3.14
N VAL A 130 11.79 13.42 -2.84
CA VAL A 130 10.47 13.98 -3.13
C VAL A 130 9.91 14.62 -1.86
N HIS A 131 9.78 15.94 -1.89
CA HIS A 131 9.20 16.73 -0.82
C HIS A 131 7.69 16.92 -1.03
N ASP A 132 6.91 16.50 -0.04
CA ASP A 132 5.49 16.80 0.07
C ASP A 132 5.28 17.99 1.03
N PRO A 133 4.95 19.19 0.52
CA PRO A 133 4.77 20.36 1.37
C PRO A 133 3.51 20.28 2.25
N HIS A 134 2.50 19.48 1.89
CA HIS A 134 1.25 19.37 2.65
C HIS A 134 1.41 18.40 3.82
N ARG A 135 2.05 17.26 3.58
CA ARG A 135 2.34 16.26 4.62
C ARG A 135 3.62 16.58 5.40
N ALA A 136 4.45 17.50 4.90
CA ALA A 136 5.78 17.82 5.42
C ALA A 136 6.67 16.57 5.49
N THR A 137 6.70 15.81 4.40
CA THR A 137 7.51 14.60 4.29
C THR A 137 8.55 14.71 3.18
N LEU A 138 9.69 14.07 3.37
CA LEU A 138 10.76 13.97 2.36
C LEU A 138 11.04 12.49 2.07
N THR A 139 10.85 12.05 0.84
CA THR A 139 10.90 10.62 0.47
C THR A 139 12.05 10.33 -0.48
N ALA A 140 12.81 9.27 -0.21
CA ALA A 140 13.80 8.72 -1.13
C ALA A 140 13.45 7.26 -1.48
N VAL A 141 13.91 6.78 -2.63
CA VAL A 141 13.58 5.45 -3.17
C VAL A 141 14.86 4.72 -3.57
N LEU A 142 14.90 3.40 -3.37
CA LEU A 142 15.91 2.52 -3.94
C LEU A 142 15.26 1.23 -4.47
N GLU A 143 15.96 0.53 -5.36
CA GLU A 143 15.60 -0.81 -5.78
C GLU A 143 16.33 -1.85 -4.93
N VAL A 144 15.69 -2.99 -4.68
CA VAL A 144 16.30 -4.11 -3.96
C VAL A 144 16.21 -5.35 -4.81
N SER A 145 17.35 -6.01 -4.98
CA SER A 145 17.41 -7.36 -5.52
C SER A 145 17.56 -8.40 -4.40
N HIS A 146 16.97 -9.57 -4.60
CA HIS A 146 16.99 -10.67 -3.65
C HIS A 146 17.04 -12.01 -4.40
N PRO A 147 17.58 -13.08 -3.79
CA PRO A 147 17.47 -14.43 -4.35
C PRO A 147 16.00 -14.89 -4.36
N ALA A 148 15.72 -15.95 -5.13
CA ALA A 148 14.39 -16.54 -5.23
C ALA A 148 13.96 -17.15 -3.88
N PHE A 149 13.22 -16.38 -3.08
CA PHE A 149 12.83 -16.71 -1.71
C PHE A 149 12.11 -18.07 -1.60
N VAL A 150 11.21 -18.36 -2.56
CA VAL A 150 10.40 -19.59 -2.59
C VAL A 150 11.26 -20.86 -2.81
N LEU A 151 12.46 -20.71 -3.36
CA LEU A 151 13.38 -21.83 -3.62
C LEU A 151 14.36 -22.08 -2.46
N LEU A 152 14.34 -21.24 -1.43
CA LEU A 152 15.19 -21.41 -0.25
C LEU A 152 14.63 -22.55 0.61
N ASP A 153 15.51 -23.21 1.36
CA ASP A 153 15.09 -24.18 2.36
C ASP A 153 14.26 -23.50 3.47
N PRO A 154 13.36 -24.24 4.12
CA PRO A 154 12.54 -23.76 5.24
C PRO A 154 13.25 -22.91 6.30
N GLY A 155 14.44 -23.33 6.74
CA GLY A 155 15.17 -22.63 7.81
C GLY A 155 15.77 -21.32 7.32
N GLU A 156 16.29 -21.30 6.10
CA GLU A 156 16.72 -20.08 5.44
C GLU A 156 15.55 -19.11 5.18
N GLN A 157 14.37 -19.61 4.81
CA GLN A 157 13.16 -18.77 4.68
C GLN A 157 12.81 -18.08 6.00
N GLU A 158 12.82 -18.80 7.12
CA GLU A 158 12.55 -18.25 8.45
C GLU A 158 13.62 -17.23 8.85
N ARG A 159 14.90 -17.56 8.67
CA ARG A 159 16.03 -16.66 8.95
C ARG A 159 15.90 -15.34 8.18
N ARG A 160 15.47 -15.40 6.91
CA ARG A 160 15.22 -14.23 6.06
C ARG A 160 14.05 -13.39 6.54
N VAL A 161 12.95 -14.02 6.97
CA VAL A 161 11.81 -13.31 7.58
C VAL A 161 12.24 -12.60 8.86
N HIS A 162 13.00 -13.28 9.73
CA HIS A 162 13.52 -12.68 10.95
C HIS A 162 14.47 -11.50 10.66
N ALA A 163 15.36 -11.65 9.68
CA ALA A 163 16.25 -10.58 9.24
C ALA A 163 15.49 -9.38 8.66
N TRP A 164 14.44 -9.61 7.88
CA TRP A 164 13.53 -8.57 7.40
C TRP A 164 12.80 -7.87 8.57
N GLY A 165 12.35 -8.61 9.57
CA GLY A 165 11.81 -8.06 10.81
C GLY A 165 12.76 -7.08 11.51
N ARG A 166 14.07 -7.38 11.51
CA ARG A 166 15.10 -6.46 12.04
C ARG A 166 15.27 -5.19 11.20
N VAL A 167 15.08 -5.27 9.88
CA VAL A 167 15.06 -4.07 9.01
C VAL A 167 13.91 -3.17 9.41
N LEU A 168 12.69 -3.71 9.52
CA LEU A 168 11.51 -2.95 9.94
C LEU A 168 11.67 -2.37 11.35
N ALA A 169 12.23 -3.14 12.29
CA ALA A 169 12.52 -2.65 13.64
C ALA A 169 13.51 -1.46 13.63
N THR A 170 14.41 -1.39 12.65
CA THR A 170 15.32 -0.25 12.48
C THR A 170 14.56 1.02 12.15
N ALA A 171 13.55 0.94 11.27
CA ALA A 171 12.68 2.08 10.98
C ALA A 171 11.87 2.50 12.22
N CYS A 172 11.38 1.55 13.04
CA CYS A 172 10.65 1.85 14.27
C CYS A 172 11.51 2.51 15.38
N ARG A 173 12.82 2.26 15.38
CA ARG A 173 13.75 2.90 16.34
C ARG A 173 14.04 4.37 16.00
N SER A 174 13.92 4.74 14.73
CA SER A 174 14.02 6.16 14.34
C SER A 174 12.72 6.89 14.68
N ASN A 175 12.84 8.03 15.34
CA ASN A 175 11.71 8.92 15.61
C ASN A 175 11.37 9.84 14.41
N HIS A 176 12.11 9.71 13.30
CA HIS A 176 12.03 10.58 12.15
C HIS A 176 11.40 9.92 10.94
N VAL A 177 11.28 8.59 10.91
CA VAL A 177 10.66 7.88 9.81
C VAL A 177 9.14 8.01 9.92
N ALA A 178 8.53 8.67 8.93
CA ALA A 178 7.08 8.75 8.80
C ALA A 178 6.51 7.41 8.33
N ARG A 179 7.18 6.81 7.34
CA ARG A 179 6.67 5.68 6.57
C ARG A 179 7.76 4.98 5.79
N LEU A 180 7.64 3.67 5.69
CA LEU A 180 8.35 2.82 4.75
C LEU A 180 7.33 2.23 3.76
N GLN A 181 7.65 2.18 2.48
CA GLN A 181 6.82 1.51 1.48
C GLN A 181 7.65 0.45 0.78
N VAL A 182 7.17 -0.79 0.79
CA VAL A 182 7.68 -1.84 -0.10
C VAL A 182 6.72 -1.91 -1.27
N LEU A 183 7.25 -1.76 -2.49
CA LEU A 183 6.48 -1.82 -3.71
C LEU A 183 7.14 -2.80 -4.67
N GLU A 184 6.45 -3.89 -4.96
CA GLU A 184 6.82 -4.83 -6.00
C GLU A 184 5.86 -4.64 -7.19
N ARG A 185 6.38 -4.73 -8.41
CA ARG A 185 5.59 -4.63 -9.65
C ARG A 185 6.09 -5.59 -10.71
N THR A 186 5.16 -6.14 -11.48
CA THR A 186 5.47 -6.86 -12.72
C THR A 186 5.53 -5.88 -13.88
N LEU A 187 6.63 -5.96 -14.64
CA LEU A 187 6.81 -5.29 -15.91
C LEU A 187 6.88 -6.35 -17.00
N PRO A 188 6.26 -6.12 -18.17
CA PRO A 188 6.54 -6.97 -19.33
C PRO A 188 8.04 -6.87 -19.61
N ASP A 189 8.73 -8.01 -19.63
CA ASP A 189 10.12 -8.04 -20.06
C ASP A 189 10.12 -7.82 -21.58
N SER A 190 10.98 -6.92 -22.05
CA SER A 190 11.15 -6.69 -23.48
C SER A 190 12.12 -7.70 -24.09
N GLY A 191 12.73 -8.59 -23.28
CA GLY A 191 13.79 -9.51 -23.67
C GLY A 191 15.13 -8.82 -23.95
N THR A 192 15.16 -7.49 -23.93
CA THR A 192 16.34 -6.68 -24.26
C THR A 192 17.48 -6.91 -23.27
N GLY A 193 17.19 -7.13 -21.99
CA GLY A 193 18.21 -7.47 -20.99
C GLY A 193 18.89 -8.81 -21.27
N LEU A 194 18.11 -9.83 -21.67
CA LEU A 194 18.64 -11.14 -22.03
C LEU A 194 19.46 -11.07 -23.33
N ALA A 195 18.97 -10.32 -24.32
CA ALA A 195 19.69 -10.06 -25.56
C ALA A 195 21.00 -9.28 -25.32
N GLN A 196 20.99 -8.27 -24.44
CA GLN A 196 22.17 -7.47 -24.10
C GLN A 196 23.18 -8.27 -23.28
N TRP A 197 22.71 -9.13 -22.37
CA TRP A 197 23.57 -10.08 -21.66
C TRP A 197 24.21 -11.06 -22.64
N TRP A 198 23.43 -11.64 -23.56
CA TRP A 198 23.96 -12.55 -24.59
C TRP A 198 24.94 -11.84 -25.53
N SER A 199 24.70 -10.58 -25.91
CA SER A 199 25.65 -9.84 -26.74
C SER A 199 26.97 -9.52 -26.01
N SER A 200 26.93 -9.38 -24.69
CA SER A 200 28.10 -8.99 -23.88
C SER A 200 28.87 -10.17 -23.28
N HIS A 201 28.19 -11.28 -23.00
CA HIS A 201 28.74 -12.46 -22.31
C HIS A 201 28.55 -13.76 -23.09
N GLY A 202 27.68 -13.78 -24.10
CA GLY A 202 27.41 -14.96 -24.91
C GLY A 202 28.56 -15.29 -25.86
N HIS A 203 28.73 -16.58 -26.13
CA HIS A 203 29.69 -17.06 -27.11
C HIS A 203 28.99 -17.25 -28.44
N ASN A 204 28.93 -16.18 -29.24
CA ASN A 204 28.35 -16.23 -30.59
C ASN A 204 29.43 -16.61 -31.62
N ASP A 205 29.73 -17.91 -31.68
CA ASP A 205 30.74 -18.50 -32.57
C ASP A 205 30.19 -18.92 -33.94
N GLY A 206 28.91 -18.62 -34.23
CA GLY A 206 28.22 -19.05 -35.44
C GLY A 206 27.87 -20.55 -35.47
N SER A 207 28.07 -21.28 -34.36
CA SER A 207 27.64 -22.67 -34.24
C SER A 207 26.11 -22.79 -34.29
N TRP A 208 25.64 -23.98 -34.65
CA TRP A 208 24.21 -24.29 -34.58
C TRP A 208 23.64 -24.07 -33.16
N VAL A 209 24.42 -24.34 -32.11
CA VAL A 209 24.02 -24.14 -30.71
C VAL A 209 23.84 -22.65 -30.40
N ALA A 210 24.76 -21.79 -30.83
CA ALA A 210 24.63 -20.34 -30.68
C ALA A 210 23.40 -19.81 -31.43
N GLY A 211 23.11 -20.33 -32.63
CA GLY A 211 21.91 -20.01 -33.39
C GLY A 211 20.61 -20.41 -32.70
N VAL A 212 20.54 -21.64 -32.15
CA VAL A 212 19.37 -22.11 -31.39
C VAL A 212 19.16 -21.29 -30.10
N TYR A 213 20.24 -20.92 -29.42
CA TYR A 213 20.15 -20.11 -28.21
C TYR A 213 19.68 -18.68 -28.52
N GLN A 214 20.14 -18.10 -29.63
CA GLN A 214 19.68 -16.80 -30.10
C GLN A 214 18.19 -16.83 -30.49
N ASP A 215 17.75 -17.86 -31.23
CA ASP A 215 16.33 -18.09 -31.54
C ASP A 215 15.47 -18.23 -30.28
N LEU A 216 16.01 -18.88 -29.23
CA LEU A 216 15.32 -19.01 -27.94
C LEU A 216 15.19 -17.67 -27.22
N ILE A 217 16.25 -16.86 -27.19
CA ILE A 217 16.23 -15.53 -26.58
C ILE A 217 15.18 -14.64 -27.30
N ASP A 218 15.19 -14.67 -28.63
CA ASP A 218 14.28 -13.86 -29.44
C ASP A 218 12.81 -14.27 -29.25
N ARG A 219 12.54 -15.56 -29.01
CA ARG A 219 11.19 -16.09 -28.73
C ARG A 219 10.77 -15.93 -27.26
N ALA A 220 11.70 -16.02 -26.31
CA ALA A 220 11.43 -15.92 -24.88
C ALA A 220 11.26 -14.47 -24.42
N GLY A 221 11.88 -13.51 -25.13
CA GLY A 221 11.86 -12.09 -24.79
C GLY A 221 10.47 -11.50 -24.55
N PRO A 222 9.49 -11.65 -25.47
CA PRO A 222 8.15 -11.07 -25.32
C PRO A 222 7.26 -11.73 -24.26
N ALA A 223 7.67 -12.89 -23.71
CA ALA A 223 6.89 -13.68 -22.76
C ALA A 223 7.41 -13.59 -21.31
N GLY A 224 8.57 -12.96 -21.10
CA GLY A 224 9.15 -12.79 -19.77
C GLY A 224 8.42 -11.74 -18.94
N GLU A 225 8.34 -11.95 -17.64
CA GLU A 225 7.90 -10.94 -16.68
C GLU A 225 9.07 -10.57 -15.78
N ARG A 226 9.36 -9.27 -15.67
CA ARG A 226 10.37 -8.77 -14.75
C ARG A 226 9.69 -8.25 -13.48
N HIS A 227 10.14 -8.76 -12.34
CA HIS A 227 9.75 -8.26 -11.03
C HIS A 227 10.72 -7.17 -10.60
N VAL A 228 10.20 -5.98 -10.29
CA VAL A 228 10.98 -4.87 -9.74
C VAL A 228 10.47 -4.56 -8.35
N THR A 229 11.34 -4.73 -7.35
CA THR A 229 11.05 -4.44 -5.94
C THR A 229 11.77 -3.17 -5.52
N THR A 230 11.00 -2.20 -5.03
CA THR A 230 11.52 -0.93 -4.53
C THR A 230 11.16 -0.76 -3.07
N ILE A 231 12.03 -0.05 -2.35
CA ILE A 231 11.79 0.39 -0.98
C ILE A 231 11.88 1.91 -0.97
N SER A 232 10.83 2.53 -0.47
CA SER A 232 10.74 3.98 -0.30
C SER A 232 10.75 4.31 1.19
N LEU A 233 11.50 5.35 1.56
CA LEU A 233 11.66 5.81 2.93
C LEU A 233 11.24 7.28 3.02
N ALA A 234 10.24 7.57 3.83
CA ALA A 234 9.76 8.94 4.07
C ALA A 234 10.18 9.43 5.46
N LEU A 235 10.85 10.58 5.49
CA LEU A 235 11.14 11.37 6.67
C LEU A 235 9.93 12.24 7.03
N ASP A 236 9.53 12.27 8.30
CA ASP A 236 8.62 13.29 8.86
C ASP A 236 9.44 14.53 9.26
N MET A 237 9.29 15.61 8.52
CA MET A 237 10.06 16.84 8.75
C MET A 237 9.61 17.58 10.02
N LYS A 238 8.39 17.33 10.52
CA LYS A 238 7.89 17.95 11.75
C LYS A 238 8.53 17.30 12.97
N THR A 239 8.56 15.96 13.01
CA THR A 239 9.22 15.24 14.11
C THR A 239 10.75 15.40 14.05
N ALA A 240 11.32 15.51 12.85
CA ALA A 240 12.74 15.78 12.64
C ALA A 240 13.14 17.26 12.80
N ALA A 241 12.23 18.18 13.13
CA ALA A 241 12.48 19.63 13.10
C ALA A 241 13.70 20.08 13.92
N ARG A 242 14.01 19.43 15.05
CA ARG A 242 15.23 19.72 15.83
C ARG A 242 16.50 19.27 15.10
N ALA A 243 16.51 18.04 14.59
CA ALA A 243 17.64 17.48 13.83
C ALA A 243 17.90 18.27 12.54
N ILE A 244 16.83 18.67 11.84
CA ILE A 244 16.89 19.52 10.65
C ILE A 244 17.52 20.87 10.98
N ARG A 245 17.16 21.47 12.12
CA ARG A 245 17.73 22.75 12.56
C ARG A 245 19.22 22.65 12.88
N SER A 246 19.67 21.56 13.51
CA SER A 246 21.10 21.34 13.77
C SER A 246 21.90 21.02 12.50
N ALA A 247 21.27 20.41 11.49
CA ALA A 247 21.91 20.02 10.24
C ALA A 247 21.94 21.13 9.17
N GLY A 248 21.74 22.41 9.54
CA GLY A 248 21.81 23.54 8.61
C GLY A 248 20.46 24.15 8.17
N ARG A 249 19.34 23.66 8.73
CA ARG A 249 17.97 24.16 8.48
C ARG A 249 17.47 23.96 7.04
N GLY A 250 16.17 24.19 6.85
CA GLY A 250 15.53 24.12 5.53
C GLY A 250 15.65 22.76 4.85
N MET A 251 15.59 22.76 3.52
CA MET A 251 15.68 21.53 2.72
C MET A 251 17.05 20.85 2.82
N LYS A 252 18.14 21.63 2.91
CA LYS A 252 19.50 21.10 3.09
C LYS A 252 19.62 20.28 4.38
N GLY A 253 19.12 20.82 5.49
CA GLY A 253 19.09 20.09 6.76
C GLY A 253 18.17 18.86 6.73
N ALA A 254 17.04 18.94 6.03
CA ALA A 254 16.16 17.79 5.84
C ALA A 254 16.80 16.68 5.01
N ALA A 255 17.48 17.03 3.91
CA ALA A 255 18.25 16.10 3.09
C ALA A 255 19.38 15.44 3.89
N ALA A 256 20.09 16.19 4.73
CA ALA A 256 21.13 15.66 5.61
C ALA A 256 20.57 14.63 6.63
N VAL A 257 19.43 14.91 7.26
CA VAL A 257 18.77 13.95 8.17
C VAL A 257 18.27 12.73 7.41
N LEU A 258 17.61 12.91 6.26
CA LEU A 258 17.16 11.78 5.45
C LEU A 258 18.34 10.92 4.98
N ARG A 259 19.49 11.50 4.63
CA ARG A 259 20.70 10.77 4.27
C ARG A 259 21.24 9.88 5.39
N GLN A 260 21.13 10.32 6.65
CA GLN A 260 21.48 9.49 7.80
C GLN A 260 20.54 8.28 7.93
N GLU A 261 19.24 8.48 7.74
CA GLU A 261 18.24 7.41 7.75
C GLU A 261 18.42 6.46 6.55
N MET A 262 18.73 6.99 5.37
CA MET A 262 19.06 6.24 4.16
C MET A 262 20.26 5.32 4.40
N THR A 263 21.32 5.83 5.02
CA THR A 263 22.52 5.05 5.36
C THR A 263 22.17 3.93 6.34
N THR A 264 21.38 4.24 7.35
CA THR A 264 20.94 3.28 8.37
C THR A 264 20.10 2.16 7.76
N LEU A 265 19.14 2.50 6.90
CA LEU A 265 18.30 1.53 6.19
C LEU A 265 19.14 0.67 5.23
N THR A 266 20.03 1.27 4.46
CA THR A 266 20.88 0.54 3.50
C THR A 266 21.74 -0.50 4.21
N SER A 267 22.34 -0.14 5.36
CA SER A 267 23.11 -1.08 6.19
C SER A 267 22.23 -2.21 6.72
N ALA A 268 21.02 -1.90 7.23
CA ALA A 268 20.08 -2.91 7.71
C ALA A 268 19.66 -3.88 6.60
N LEU A 269 19.38 -3.38 5.39
CA LEU A 269 19.04 -4.21 4.22
C LEU A 269 20.19 -5.16 3.86
N ARG A 270 21.44 -4.68 3.86
CA ARG A 270 22.61 -5.55 3.60
C ARG A 270 22.77 -6.63 4.66
N THR A 271 22.56 -6.31 5.94
CA THR A 271 22.57 -7.30 7.03
C THR A 271 21.45 -8.33 6.90
N ALA A 272 20.34 -7.99 6.22
CA ALA A 272 19.27 -8.92 5.88
C ALA A 272 19.52 -9.71 4.58
N ASP A 273 20.76 -9.73 4.10
CA ASP A 273 21.18 -10.39 2.86
C ASP A 273 20.39 -9.94 1.62
N LEU A 274 19.86 -8.72 1.66
CA LEU A 274 19.27 -8.02 0.53
C LEU A 274 20.34 -7.18 -0.17
N ARG A 275 20.18 -6.98 -1.47
CA ARG A 275 21.12 -6.22 -2.30
C ARG A 275 20.47 -4.91 -2.75
N PRO A 276 20.54 -3.84 -1.93
CA PRO A 276 20.03 -2.53 -2.32
C PRO A 276 20.91 -1.91 -3.41
N SER A 277 20.27 -1.33 -4.42
CA SER A 277 20.89 -0.46 -5.42
C SER A 277 21.33 0.87 -4.78
N PRO A 278 22.07 1.71 -5.51
CA PRO A 278 22.11 3.14 -5.20
C PRO A 278 20.68 3.71 -5.12
N TRP A 279 20.52 4.76 -4.31
CA TRP A 279 19.27 5.51 -4.24
C TRP A 279 18.95 6.12 -5.59
N TYR A 280 17.66 6.17 -5.94
CA TYR A 280 17.21 6.60 -7.25
C TYR A 280 17.64 8.04 -7.53
N GLY A 281 18.19 8.25 -8.73
CA GLY A 281 18.33 9.58 -9.32
C GLY A 281 17.03 10.04 -9.99
N PRO A 282 17.01 11.29 -10.52
CA PRO A 282 15.83 11.83 -11.21
C PRO A 282 15.32 10.93 -12.34
N GLY A 283 16.22 10.40 -13.17
CA GLY A 283 15.86 9.57 -14.32
C GLY A 283 15.15 8.27 -13.97
N GLN A 284 15.69 7.54 -12.99
CA GLN A 284 15.10 6.28 -12.53
C GLN A 284 13.71 6.49 -11.95
N LEU A 285 13.53 7.54 -11.13
CA LEU A 285 12.22 7.88 -10.61
C LEU A 285 11.26 8.32 -11.73
N ALA A 286 11.73 9.07 -12.73
CA ALA A 286 10.92 9.50 -13.86
C ALA A 286 10.38 8.32 -14.67
N VAL A 287 11.24 7.36 -15.02
CA VAL A 287 10.86 6.13 -15.71
C VAL A 287 9.88 5.33 -14.87
N MET A 288 10.12 5.21 -13.56
CA MET A 288 9.21 4.48 -12.67
C MET A 288 7.81 5.10 -12.60
N LEU A 289 7.71 6.42 -12.42
CA LEU A 289 6.43 7.13 -12.40
C LEU A 289 5.72 7.02 -13.75
N ARG A 290 6.45 7.23 -14.85
CA ARG A 290 5.87 7.20 -16.20
C ARG A 290 5.34 5.83 -16.57
N THR A 291 6.10 4.76 -16.31
CA THR A 291 5.70 3.37 -16.60
C THR A 291 4.55 2.89 -15.74
N ALA A 292 4.30 3.50 -14.57
CA ALA A 292 3.11 3.21 -13.79
C ALA A 292 1.84 3.73 -14.50
N TYR A 293 1.86 4.98 -14.98
CA TYR A 293 0.72 5.60 -15.66
C TYR A 293 0.57 5.19 -17.13
N ASP A 294 1.67 4.92 -17.83
CA ASP A 294 1.70 4.53 -19.23
C ASP A 294 2.58 3.28 -19.38
N PRO A 295 2.04 2.08 -19.08
CA PRO A 295 2.86 0.89 -19.12
C PRO A 295 3.17 0.40 -20.55
N GLN A 296 2.47 0.87 -21.60
CA GLN A 296 2.82 0.53 -22.99
C GLN A 296 4.14 1.16 -23.45
N VAL A 297 4.57 2.29 -22.87
CA VAL A 297 5.87 2.90 -23.22
C VAL A 297 7.06 2.25 -22.50
N ALA A 298 6.84 1.32 -21.57
CA ALA A 298 7.91 0.70 -20.78
C ALA A 298 8.99 0.07 -21.68
N ALA A 299 8.60 -0.76 -22.65
CA ALA A 299 9.54 -1.41 -23.57
C ALA A 299 10.30 -0.42 -24.47
N ALA A 300 9.69 0.73 -24.80
CA ALA A 300 10.35 1.77 -25.57
C ALA A 300 11.37 2.54 -24.71
N LEU A 301 11.02 2.85 -23.45
CA LEU A 301 11.90 3.53 -22.51
C LEU A 301 13.13 2.67 -22.19
N ASP A 302 12.95 1.39 -21.95
CA ASP A 302 14.04 0.43 -21.68
C ASP A 302 15.06 0.40 -22.84
N ARG A 303 14.61 0.45 -24.10
CA ARG A 303 15.49 0.49 -25.28
C ARG A 303 16.20 1.82 -25.50
N SER A 304 15.61 2.91 -25.01
CA SER A 304 16.00 4.28 -25.38
C SER A 304 17.07 4.90 -24.49
N GLY A 305 17.47 4.22 -23.42
CA GLY A 305 18.51 4.67 -22.49
C GLY A 305 18.11 5.93 -21.74
N ASP A 306 18.48 7.10 -22.28
CA ASP A 306 18.37 8.40 -21.61
C ASP A 306 17.07 9.17 -21.93
N LEU A 307 16.31 8.73 -22.93
CA LEU A 307 15.06 9.39 -23.31
C LEU A 307 13.95 9.15 -22.27
N GLY A 308 13.22 10.21 -21.91
CA GLY A 308 12.09 10.11 -20.97
C GLY A 308 12.48 10.08 -19.49
N GLN A 309 13.74 10.37 -19.16
CA GLN A 309 14.27 10.46 -17.79
C GLN A 309 14.00 11.81 -17.09
N ASP A 310 13.20 12.70 -17.67
CA ASP A 310 12.86 13.98 -17.02
C ASP A 310 11.61 13.86 -16.13
N LEU A 311 11.80 14.09 -14.82
CA LEU A 311 10.73 14.12 -13.82
C LEU A 311 9.63 15.17 -14.11
N ALA A 312 9.98 16.28 -14.77
CA ALA A 312 9.01 17.29 -15.17
C ALA A 312 8.04 16.78 -16.26
N THR A 313 8.34 15.63 -16.88
CA THR A 313 7.49 14.97 -17.87
C THR A 313 6.99 13.60 -17.46
N ALA A 314 7.36 13.12 -16.27
CA ALA A 314 7.08 11.77 -15.79
C ALA A 314 5.61 11.49 -15.42
N GLY A 315 4.79 12.53 -15.30
CA GLY A 315 3.36 12.39 -15.04
C GLY A 315 2.53 12.13 -16.31
N PRO A 316 1.31 11.61 -16.15
CA PRO A 316 0.43 11.25 -17.26
C PRO A 316 0.00 12.45 -18.08
N VAL A 317 -0.45 12.20 -19.31
CA VAL A 317 -1.11 13.20 -20.16
C VAL A 317 -2.59 13.33 -19.79
N ALA A 318 -3.27 12.22 -19.51
CA ALA A 318 -4.67 12.16 -19.14
C ALA A 318 -4.91 11.14 -18.03
N VAL A 319 -5.80 11.49 -17.10
CA VAL A 319 -6.35 10.56 -16.11
C VAL A 319 -7.85 10.76 -16.04
N ASP A 320 -8.62 9.68 -16.11
CA ASP A 320 -10.06 9.64 -15.94
C ASP A 320 -10.41 8.61 -14.87
N GLU A 321 -10.83 9.10 -13.72
CA GLU A 321 -11.33 8.27 -12.63
C GLU A 321 -12.81 7.97 -12.81
N ARG A 322 -13.14 6.69 -12.70
CA ARG A 322 -14.52 6.18 -12.57
C ARG A 322 -14.68 5.54 -11.19
N TRP A 323 -15.93 5.22 -10.84
CA TRP A 323 -16.27 4.67 -9.53
C TRP A 323 -15.42 3.43 -9.16
N SER A 324 -15.25 2.48 -10.08
CA SER A 324 -14.56 1.21 -9.83
C SER A 324 -13.18 1.09 -10.47
N ARG A 325 -12.73 2.08 -11.25
CA ARG A 325 -11.51 1.99 -12.05
C ARG A 325 -10.92 3.35 -12.39
N LEU A 326 -9.65 3.36 -12.76
CA LEU A 326 -8.92 4.52 -13.24
C LEU A 326 -8.46 4.26 -14.67
N ARG A 327 -8.71 5.18 -15.60
CA ARG A 327 -8.05 5.17 -16.91
C ARG A 327 -6.92 6.19 -16.90
N THR A 328 -5.74 5.76 -17.28
CA THR A 328 -4.56 6.58 -17.52
C THR A 328 -4.22 6.46 -19.02
N ASP A 329 -3.13 7.10 -19.45
CA ASP A 329 -2.76 7.26 -20.86
C ASP A 329 -3.03 6.00 -21.72
N SER A 330 -2.37 4.88 -21.43
CA SER A 330 -2.49 3.64 -22.20
C SER A 330 -3.22 2.50 -21.49
N ALA A 331 -3.56 2.65 -20.20
CA ALA A 331 -4.06 1.53 -19.39
C ALA A 331 -5.30 1.85 -18.55
N PHE A 332 -6.00 0.78 -18.19
CA PHE A 332 -7.05 0.77 -17.18
C PHE A 332 -6.51 0.11 -15.92
N HIS A 333 -6.82 0.70 -14.77
CA HIS A 333 -6.37 0.22 -13.46
C HIS A 333 -7.53 0.02 -12.49
N ALA A 334 -7.38 -0.95 -11.61
CA ALA A 334 -8.23 -1.17 -10.45
C ALA A 334 -7.34 -1.38 -9.22
N VAL A 335 -7.67 -0.71 -8.11
CA VAL A 335 -6.93 -0.84 -6.86
C VAL A 335 -7.76 -1.59 -5.81
N LEU A 336 -7.21 -2.71 -5.36
CA LEU A 336 -7.73 -3.51 -4.27
C LEU A 336 -6.98 -3.18 -2.98
N TRP A 337 -7.70 -3.16 -1.88
CA TRP A 337 -7.16 -3.10 -0.52
C TRP A 337 -7.25 -4.49 0.13
N VAL A 338 -6.17 -4.93 0.75
CA VAL A 338 -6.16 -6.12 1.62
C VAL A 338 -6.84 -5.76 2.93
N SER A 339 -8.12 -6.10 3.04
CA SER A 339 -8.95 -5.75 4.19
C SER A 339 -8.68 -6.63 5.40
N ASP A 340 -8.37 -7.90 5.16
CA ASP A 340 -7.97 -8.84 6.22
C ASP A 340 -6.80 -9.70 5.74
N TRP A 341 -5.82 -9.85 6.63
CA TRP A 341 -4.65 -10.71 6.48
C TRP A 341 -4.96 -12.12 7.02
N PRO A 342 -4.12 -13.14 6.76
CA PRO A 342 -4.43 -14.51 7.13
C PRO A 342 -4.75 -14.67 8.62
N ARG A 343 -5.95 -15.21 8.88
CA ARG A 343 -6.47 -15.45 10.24
C ARG A 343 -5.97 -16.76 10.82
N SER A 344 -5.66 -17.72 9.95
CA SER A 344 -4.98 -18.96 10.27
C SER A 344 -3.48 -18.73 10.36
N GLN A 345 -2.82 -19.67 11.01
CA GLN A 345 -1.39 -19.82 10.97
C GLN A 345 -0.92 -20.03 9.54
N VAL A 346 0.00 -19.18 9.07
CA VAL A 346 0.61 -19.29 7.73
C VAL A 346 2.13 -19.28 7.83
N TYR A 347 2.76 -19.97 6.89
CA TYR A 347 4.21 -20.02 6.76
C TYR A 347 4.75 -18.86 5.90
N PRO A 348 6.05 -18.54 6.03
CA PRO A 348 6.75 -17.71 5.07
C PRO A 348 6.43 -18.09 3.62
N GLY A 349 6.20 -17.10 2.76
CA GLY A 349 5.87 -17.32 1.35
C GLY A 349 4.37 -17.48 1.04
N PHE A 350 3.46 -17.31 2.01
CA PHE A 350 2.01 -17.41 1.77
C PHE A 350 1.46 -16.47 0.67
N LEU A 351 2.17 -15.37 0.36
CA LEU A 351 1.81 -14.45 -0.73
C LEU A 351 2.17 -14.98 -2.13
N ALA A 352 2.84 -16.13 -2.25
CA ALA A 352 3.30 -16.69 -3.53
C ALA A 352 2.21 -16.78 -4.61
N PRO A 353 0.96 -17.23 -4.32
CA PRO A 353 -0.09 -17.26 -5.34
C PRO A 353 -0.36 -15.89 -5.98
N LEU A 354 -0.29 -14.83 -5.18
CA LEU A 354 -0.50 -13.44 -5.63
C LEU A 354 0.75 -12.86 -6.30
N MET A 355 1.94 -13.12 -5.75
CA MET A 355 3.21 -12.59 -6.28
C MET A 355 3.65 -13.30 -7.56
N LEU A 356 3.25 -14.55 -7.79
CA LEU A 356 3.66 -15.34 -8.96
C LEU A 356 2.52 -15.51 -9.98
N SER A 357 1.47 -14.68 -9.89
CA SER A 357 0.40 -14.64 -10.89
C SER A 357 0.95 -14.18 -12.24
N SER A 358 1.08 -15.10 -13.20
CA SER A 358 1.60 -14.82 -14.54
C SER A 358 0.53 -14.24 -15.47
N GLY A 359 0.98 -13.47 -16.47
CA GLY A 359 0.14 -12.83 -17.47
C GLY A 359 -0.68 -11.65 -16.95
N ILE A 360 -0.42 -11.19 -15.72
CA ILE A 360 -1.16 -10.11 -15.08
C ILE A 360 -0.20 -9.00 -14.67
N ARG A 361 -0.37 -7.82 -15.28
CA ARG A 361 0.35 -6.61 -14.87
C ARG A 361 -0.21 -6.10 -13.55
N ARG A 362 0.57 -6.24 -12.48
CA ARG A 362 0.15 -5.92 -11.12
C ARG A 362 1.27 -5.30 -10.30
N SER A 363 0.90 -4.40 -9.39
CA SER A 363 1.78 -3.94 -8.33
C SER A 363 1.21 -4.32 -6.97
N PHE A 364 2.07 -4.78 -6.07
CA PHE A 364 1.75 -4.98 -4.67
C PHE A 364 2.52 -3.97 -3.83
N SER A 365 1.80 -3.17 -3.05
CA SER A 365 2.40 -2.24 -2.12
C SER A 365 2.03 -2.57 -0.68
N MET A 366 3.06 -2.70 0.16
CA MET A 366 2.93 -2.74 1.60
C MET A 366 3.42 -1.40 2.16
N ILE A 367 2.48 -0.61 2.66
CA ILE A 367 2.74 0.68 3.29
C ILE A 367 2.86 0.46 4.79
N CYS A 368 4.02 0.75 5.38
CA CYS A 368 4.34 0.54 6.78
C CYS A 368 4.55 1.89 7.49
N ASP A 369 3.70 2.18 8.48
CA ASP A 369 3.78 3.34 9.36
C ASP A 369 4.37 2.91 10.72
N PRO A 370 5.66 3.17 10.98
CA PRO A 370 6.27 2.85 12.26
C PRO A 370 5.59 3.65 13.39
N ILE A 371 5.35 2.99 14.52
CA ILE A 371 4.87 3.63 15.74
C ILE A 371 6.05 3.78 16.69
N ARG A 372 6.23 4.99 17.23
CA ARG A 372 7.24 5.24 18.26
C ARG A 372 7.00 4.34 19.48
N SER A 373 8.07 3.79 20.03
CA SER A 373 7.99 2.83 21.14
C SER A 373 7.24 3.37 22.37
N ASP A 374 7.36 4.66 22.66
CA ASP A 374 6.64 5.32 23.76
C ASP A 374 5.12 5.37 23.53
N GLN A 375 4.71 5.66 22.30
CA GLN A 375 3.31 5.68 21.89
C GLN A 375 2.74 4.26 21.83
N ALA A 376 3.50 3.31 21.27
CA ALA A 376 3.14 1.90 21.22
C ALA A 376 2.88 1.35 22.63
N ALA A 377 3.81 1.54 23.57
CA ALA A 377 3.68 1.10 24.96
C ALA A 377 2.44 1.69 25.64
N ARG A 378 2.17 2.99 25.44
CA ARG A 378 0.97 3.64 25.99
C ARG A 378 -0.32 3.08 25.39
N SER A 379 -0.35 2.87 24.08
CA SER A 379 -1.53 2.35 23.37
C SER A 379 -1.85 0.90 23.78
N ILE A 380 -0.84 0.04 23.88
CA ILE A 380 -0.99 -1.36 24.31
C ILE A 380 -1.45 -1.43 25.77
N ARG A 381 -0.85 -0.62 26.67
CA ARG A 381 -1.30 -0.54 28.07
C ARG A 381 -2.76 -0.09 28.18
N LYS A 382 -3.15 0.95 27.41
CA LYS A 382 -4.54 1.43 27.38
C LYS A 382 -5.49 0.32 26.94
N LEU A 383 -5.18 -0.36 25.83
CA LEU A 383 -5.99 -1.49 25.32
C LEU A 383 -6.10 -2.61 26.36
N ARG A 384 -4.99 -2.99 26.99
CA ARG A 384 -4.98 -4.01 28.06
C ARG A 384 -5.90 -3.61 29.22
N THR A 385 -5.81 -2.37 29.69
CA THR A 385 -6.68 -1.88 30.77
C THR A 385 -8.15 -1.88 30.36
N GLU A 386 -8.48 -1.49 29.13
CA GLU A 386 -9.84 -1.56 28.60
C GLU A 386 -10.38 -3.00 28.59
N TYR A 387 -9.61 -3.97 28.07
CA TYR A 387 -10.02 -5.39 28.08
C TYR A 387 -10.26 -5.93 29.49
N VAL A 388 -9.37 -5.64 30.44
CA VAL A 388 -9.51 -6.09 31.83
C VAL A 388 -10.73 -5.45 32.50
N SER A 389 -10.96 -4.16 32.26
CA SER A 389 -12.12 -3.44 32.80
C SER A 389 -13.43 -3.99 32.24
N ASP A 390 -13.50 -4.19 30.93
CA ASP A 390 -14.68 -4.72 30.25
C ASP A 390 -14.99 -6.15 30.71
N ALA A 391 -13.98 -7.01 30.81
CA ALA A 391 -14.12 -8.38 31.31
C ALA A 391 -14.67 -8.38 32.75
N ALA A 392 -14.12 -7.52 33.63
CA ALA A 392 -14.61 -7.37 35.00
C ALA A 392 -16.07 -6.88 35.07
N GLN A 393 -16.47 -5.98 34.17
CA GLN A 393 -17.84 -5.48 34.11
C GLN A 393 -18.82 -6.55 33.61
N ARG A 394 -18.44 -7.34 32.60
CA ARG A 394 -19.26 -8.46 32.08
C ARG A 394 -19.41 -9.59 33.08
N ALA A 395 -18.33 -9.92 33.81
CA ALA A 395 -18.37 -10.91 34.88
C ALA A 395 -19.40 -10.56 35.96
N LYS A 396 -19.52 -9.26 36.32
CA LYS A 396 -20.55 -8.78 37.26
C LYS A 396 -21.99 -8.97 36.74
N VAL A 397 -22.19 -8.92 35.42
CA VAL A 397 -23.49 -9.05 34.76
C VAL A 397 -23.80 -10.51 34.39
N GLY A 398 -22.87 -11.45 34.64
CA GLY A 398 -23.03 -12.87 34.31
C GLY A 398 -22.96 -13.17 32.81
N GLN A 399 -22.39 -12.27 32.01
CA GLN A 399 -22.25 -12.46 30.57
C GLN A 399 -21.06 -13.38 30.26
N ILE A 400 -21.28 -14.40 29.43
CA ILE A 400 -20.24 -15.35 29.01
C ILE A 400 -19.24 -14.64 28.07
N GLU A 401 -17.95 -14.87 28.27
CA GLU A 401 -16.90 -14.36 27.38
C GLU A 401 -16.94 -15.04 26.02
N ASP A 402 -16.91 -14.23 24.97
CA ASP A 402 -16.83 -14.70 23.59
C ASP A 402 -15.39 -15.14 23.27
N ALA A 403 -15.22 -16.29 22.62
CA ALA A 403 -13.92 -16.80 22.18
C ALA A 403 -13.15 -15.79 21.31
N GLN A 404 -13.86 -14.93 20.58
CA GLN A 404 -13.25 -13.82 19.86
C GLN A 404 -12.55 -12.82 20.79
N GLN A 405 -13.16 -12.47 21.92
CA GLN A 405 -12.59 -11.50 22.88
C GLN A 405 -11.38 -12.09 23.58
N THR A 406 -11.42 -13.36 23.96
CA THR A 406 -10.26 -14.06 24.54
C THR A 406 -9.08 -14.06 23.57
N ALA A 407 -9.31 -14.31 22.28
CA ALA A 407 -8.27 -14.27 21.26
C ALA A 407 -7.69 -12.85 21.07
N GLU A 408 -8.54 -11.81 21.03
CA GLU A 408 -8.08 -10.42 20.93
C GLU A 408 -7.24 -9.99 22.15
N TYR A 409 -7.61 -10.42 23.35
CA TYR A 409 -6.82 -10.18 24.56
C TYR A 409 -5.46 -10.89 24.52
N GLN A 410 -5.42 -12.14 24.05
CA GLN A 410 -4.16 -12.87 23.86
C GLN A 410 -3.24 -12.19 22.83
N ASP A 411 -3.80 -11.63 21.75
CA ASP A 411 -3.04 -10.87 20.77
C ASP A 411 -2.42 -9.61 21.40
N VAL A 412 -3.14 -8.90 22.29
CA VAL A 412 -2.61 -7.74 23.04
C VAL A 412 -1.47 -8.16 23.97
N LEU A 413 -1.61 -9.29 24.69
CA LEU A 413 -0.55 -9.80 25.56
C LEU A 413 0.71 -10.18 24.77
N ARG A 414 0.55 -10.74 23.56
CA ARG A 414 1.66 -11.04 22.66
C ARG A 414 2.36 -9.77 22.17
N GLN A 415 1.59 -8.76 21.76
CA GLN A 415 2.17 -7.47 21.37
C GLN A 415 2.92 -6.80 22.53
N GLU A 416 2.44 -6.95 23.77
CA GLU A 416 3.14 -6.48 24.97
C GLU A 416 4.46 -7.23 25.18
N SER A 417 4.48 -8.57 25.05
CA SER A 417 5.71 -9.35 25.16
C SER A 417 6.72 -9.00 24.07
N ASP A 418 6.27 -8.84 22.82
CA ASP A 418 7.12 -8.52 21.69
C ASP A 418 7.76 -7.13 21.86
N LEU A 419 6.98 -6.15 22.35
CA LEU A 419 7.50 -4.83 22.64
C LEU A 419 8.54 -4.83 23.76
N ILE A 420 8.33 -5.65 24.81
CA ILE A 420 9.32 -5.83 25.90
C ILE A 420 10.59 -6.50 25.38
N ALA A 421 10.47 -7.45 24.45
CA ALA A 421 11.59 -8.09 23.77
C ALA A 421 12.34 -7.16 22.80
N GLY A 422 11.89 -5.91 22.64
CA GLY A 422 12.56 -4.89 21.83
C GLY A 422 12.11 -4.86 20.37
N HIS A 423 11.04 -5.58 20.00
CA HIS A 423 10.43 -5.46 18.69
C HIS A 423 9.73 -4.11 18.51
N GLY A 424 9.76 -3.58 17.28
CA GLY A 424 9.06 -2.36 16.92
C GLY A 424 7.61 -2.65 16.52
N VAL A 425 6.69 -1.73 16.82
CA VAL A 425 5.30 -1.81 16.37
C VAL A 425 5.13 -0.96 15.12
N LEU A 426 4.51 -1.52 14.09
CA LEU A 426 4.19 -0.82 12.84
C LEU A 426 2.74 -1.10 12.44
N ARG A 427 2.10 -0.09 11.85
CA ARG A 427 0.83 -0.26 11.13
C ARG A 427 1.15 -0.55 9.68
N TYR A 428 0.47 -1.51 9.07
CA TYR A 428 0.69 -1.84 7.68
C TYR A 428 -0.62 -1.88 6.90
N THR A 429 -0.55 -1.51 5.63
CA THR A 429 -1.67 -1.58 4.68
C THR A 429 -1.18 -2.24 3.40
N GLY A 430 -1.89 -3.27 2.94
CA GLY A 430 -1.63 -3.92 1.65
C GLY A 430 -2.54 -3.36 0.57
N LEU A 431 -1.97 -2.94 -0.56
CA LEU A 431 -2.69 -2.48 -1.74
C LEU A 431 -2.22 -3.25 -2.96
N ILE A 432 -3.14 -3.61 -3.84
CA ILE A 432 -2.86 -4.29 -5.09
C ILE A 432 -3.41 -3.45 -6.24
N THR A 433 -2.54 -2.98 -7.12
CA THR A 433 -2.96 -2.35 -8.39
C THR A 433 -2.96 -3.41 -9.47
N VAL A 434 -4.08 -3.59 -10.16
CA VAL A 434 -4.16 -4.40 -11.38
C VAL A 434 -4.26 -3.46 -12.56
N SER A 435 -3.52 -3.73 -13.63
CA SER A 435 -3.48 -2.91 -14.84
C SER A 435 -3.74 -3.77 -16.08
N ALA A 436 -4.50 -3.26 -17.04
CA ALA A 436 -4.80 -3.94 -18.30
C ALA A 436 -4.98 -2.93 -19.44
N ASP A 437 -4.91 -3.41 -20.68
CA ASP A 437 -5.00 -2.55 -21.87
C ASP A 437 -6.46 -2.30 -22.28
N SER A 438 -7.41 -3.06 -21.73
CA SER A 438 -8.86 -2.90 -21.94
C SER A 438 -9.67 -3.10 -20.66
N GLU A 439 -10.92 -2.61 -20.65
CA GLU A 439 -11.85 -2.81 -19.52
C GLU A 439 -12.17 -4.29 -19.28
N ALA A 440 -12.46 -5.04 -20.34
CA ALA A 440 -12.80 -6.46 -20.23
C ALA A 440 -11.61 -7.31 -19.73
N GLU A 441 -10.39 -6.94 -20.10
CA GLU A 441 -9.18 -7.56 -19.56
C GLU A 441 -8.94 -7.16 -18.11
N LEU A 442 -9.19 -5.90 -17.74
CA LEU A 442 -9.08 -5.45 -16.35
C LEU A 442 -10.01 -6.25 -15.43
N GLU A 443 -11.26 -6.47 -15.85
CA GLU A 443 -12.22 -7.26 -15.08
C GLU A 443 -11.75 -8.70 -14.86
N ARG A 444 -11.28 -9.36 -15.93
CA ARG A 444 -10.72 -10.72 -15.84
C ARG A 444 -9.47 -10.78 -14.95
N ALA A 445 -8.53 -9.86 -15.15
CA ALA A 445 -7.31 -9.78 -14.36
C ALA A 445 -7.58 -9.49 -12.88
N THR A 446 -8.55 -8.61 -12.59
CA THR A 446 -8.95 -8.30 -11.22
C THR A 446 -9.57 -9.52 -10.54
N ALA A 447 -10.47 -10.24 -11.22
CA ALA A 447 -11.06 -11.47 -10.68
C ALA A 447 -9.99 -12.56 -10.41
N ALA A 448 -9.03 -12.73 -11.32
CA ALA A 448 -7.92 -13.67 -11.13
C ALA A 448 -7.04 -13.28 -9.92
N ILE A 449 -6.73 -12.00 -9.75
CA ILE A 449 -5.96 -11.49 -8.60
C ILE A 449 -6.74 -11.66 -7.29
N GLN A 450 -8.05 -11.44 -7.28
CA GLN A 450 -8.88 -11.72 -6.11
C GLN A 450 -8.87 -13.20 -5.75
N GLN A 451 -8.92 -14.10 -6.74
CA GLN A 451 -8.81 -15.54 -6.51
C GLN A 451 -7.44 -15.93 -5.96
N ALA A 452 -6.36 -15.36 -6.51
CA ALA A 452 -5.00 -15.56 -6.01
C ALA A 452 -4.85 -15.05 -4.56
N ALA A 453 -5.50 -13.92 -4.23
CA ALA A 453 -5.53 -13.40 -2.88
C ALA A 453 -6.27 -14.35 -1.91
N ILE A 454 -7.39 -14.94 -2.32
CA ILE A 454 -8.11 -15.96 -1.53
C ILE A 454 -7.22 -17.18 -1.28
N GLN A 455 -6.47 -17.65 -2.28
CA GLN A 455 -5.51 -18.75 -2.11
C GLN A 455 -4.38 -18.39 -1.12
N ALA A 456 -3.97 -17.12 -1.10
CA ALA A 456 -3.05 -16.58 -0.10
C ALA A 456 -3.71 -16.26 1.26
N SER A 457 -4.96 -16.70 1.49
CA SER A 457 -5.73 -16.43 2.71
C SER A 457 -5.95 -14.94 3.02
N LEU A 458 -6.00 -14.09 1.98
CA LEU A 458 -6.30 -12.66 2.07
C LEU A 458 -7.76 -12.37 1.73
N GLU A 459 -8.37 -11.43 2.45
CA GLU A 459 -9.62 -10.78 2.01
C GLU A 459 -9.25 -9.47 1.29
N THR A 460 -9.72 -9.30 0.05
CA THR A 460 -9.48 -8.08 -0.73
C THR A 460 -10.78 -7.37 -1.08
N ARG A 461 -10.73 -6.04 -1.11
CA ARG A 461 -11.86 -5.18 -1.42
C ARG A 461 -11.47 -4.09 -2.41
N LEU A 462 -12.29 -3.87 -3.42
CA LEU A 462 -12.07 -2.78 -4.38
C LEU A 462 -12.27 -1.40 -3.72
N LEU A 463 -11.31 -0.50 -3.89
CA LEU A 463 -11.35 0.86 -3.34
C LEU A 463 -12.16 1.81 -4.22
N VAL A 464 -13.46 1.59 -4.28
CA VAL A 464 -14.36 2.38 -5.14
C VAL A 464 -14.44 3.85 -4.71
N GLY A 465 -14.55 4.76 -5.67
CA GLY A 465 -14.66 6.22 -5.47
C GLY A 465 -13.34 6.91 -5.06
N GLN A 466 -12.24 6.16 -4.95
CA GLN A 466 -10.92 6.66 -4.48
C GLN A 466 -9.75 6.09 -5.32
N GLN A 467 -10.02 5.66 -6.55
CA GLN A 467 -9.06 4.93 -7.38
C GLN A 467 -7.80 5.75 -7.71
N ALA A 468 -7.90 7.06 -7.95
CA ALA A 468 -6.70 7.87 -8.29
C ALA A 468 -5.75 8.04 -7.09
N GLY A 469 -6.31 8.29 -5.90
CA GLY A 469 -5.54 8.40 -4.66
C GLY A 469 -4.95 7.04 -4.27
N ALA A 470 -5.74 5.98 -4.39
CA ALA A 470 -5.30 4.61 -4.15
C ALA A 470 -4.17 4.20 -5.10
N PHE A 471 -4.29 4.50 -6.39
CA PHE A 471 -3.27 4.22 -7.41
C PHE A 471 -1.96 4.95 -7.10
N THR A 472 -2.05 6.22 -6.69
CA THR A 472 -0.87 7.01 -6.28
C THR A 472 -0.17 6.38 -5.07
N ALA A 473 -0.92 5.79 -4.15
CA ALA A 473 -0.37 5.10 -2.98
C ALA A 473 0.15 3.69 -3.28
N SER A 474 -0.42 2.98 -4.25
CA SER A 474 -0.14 1.56 -4.52
C SER A 474 0.78 1.30 -5.70
N ALA A 475 0.85 2.19 -6.69
CA ALA A 475 1.63 2.02 -7.91
C ALA A 475 2.87 2.93 -7.98
N LEU A 476 2.93 3.98 -7.16
CA LEU A 476 4.05 4.92 -7.13
C LEU A 476 4.86 4.76 -5.83
N PRO A 477 6.21 4.80 -5.89
CA PRO A 477 7.11 4.62 -4.74
C PRO A 477 7.26 5.91 -3.93
N LEU A 478 6.16 6.54 -3.53
CA LEU A 478 6.16 7.90 -2.97
C LEU A 478 5.81 7.95 -1.49
N CYS A 479 5.70 6.80 -0.81
CA CYS A 479 5.24 6.69 0.58
C CYS A 479 3.90 7.42 0.80
N ARG A 480 3.03 7.41 -0.21
CA ARG A 480 1.72 8.06 -0.13
C ARG A 480 0.74 7.13 0.58
N GLY A 481 -0.28 7.73 1.19
CA GLY A 481 -1.36 7.02 1.89
C GLY A 481 -2.69 7.50 1.39
N ILE A 482 -3.71 6.67 1.60
CA ILE A 482 -5.07 6.89 1.12
C ILE A 482 -5.85 7.71 2.13
#